data_AF-A0A6C0I479-F1
#
_entry.id   AF-A0A6C0I479-F1
#
_cell.length_a   1.000
_cell.length_b   1.000
_cell.length_c   1.000
_cell.angle_alpha   90.00
_cell.angle_beta   90.00
_cell.angle_gamma   90.00
#
_symmetry.space_group_name_H-M   'P 1'
#
loop_
_entity.id
_entity.type
_entity.pdbx_description
1 polymer ?
#
loop_
_entity_poly.entity_id
_entity_poly.type
_entity_poly.pdbx_seq_one_letter_code
_entity_poly.pdbx_strand_id
1 'polypeptide(L)'
;MTNIISINTRCCSSAVVARLLFQFCKFGEYRSGRSTYCFGDYEQKKQMKFKEATKGKGMRTLFRKAGFQTYLVDEFRTSCMCSKCEIGICKKTMVRKNPKPYRTGSIIVHGLICCKNGCGYWNRDVNGATNIYKIAYNAINNKERPNYLSRSKNTSTGLDEPVKPKFTRSVKGKPC
;
A
#
# COMPACT_ATOMS: atom_id res chain seq x y z
N MET A 1 16.86 -15.14 5.66
CA MET A 1 15.54 -14.84 5.05
C MET A 1 15.15 -13.42 5.42
N THR A 2 14.82 -12.58 4.44
CA THR A 2 14.43 -11.18 4.67
C THR A 2 12.93 -11.12 4.98
N ASN A 3 12.55 -10.54 6.12
CA ASN A 3 11.15 -10.39 6.48
C ASN A 3 10.53 -9.21 5.73
N ILE A 4 9.47 -9.43 4.96
CA ILE A 4 8.77 -8.38 4.20
C ILE A 4 7.49 -8.02 4.92
N ILE A 5 7.38 -6.76 5.34
CA ILE A 5 6.17 -6.21 5.95
C ILE A 5 5.55 -5.23 4.95
N SER A 6 4.28 -5.46 4.61
CA SER A 6 3.53 -4.59 3.68
C SER A 6 2.47 -3.80 4.41
N ILE A 7 2.51 -2.49 4.22
CA ILE A 7 1.62 -1.55 4.89
C ILE A 7 0.83 -0.79 3.83
N ASN A 8 -0.48 -0.99 3.84
CA ASN A 8 -1.40 -0.16 3.07
C ASN A 8 -1.59 1.18 3.79
N THR A 9 -1.12 2.26 3.15
CA THR A 9 -1.07 3.59 3.78
C THR A 9 -2.45 4.23 3.97
N ARG A 10 -3.52 3.65 3.41
CA ARG A 10 -4.91 4.11 3.63
C ARG A 10 -5.41 3.90 5.05
N CYS A 11 -4.90 2.88 5.75
CA CYS A 11 -5.40 2.45 7.06
C CYS A 11 -4.78 3.22 8.24
N CYS A 12 -3.68 3.95 8.02
CA CYS A 12 -2.90 4.51 9.11
C CYS A 12 -3.27 5.98 9.39
N SER A 13 -4.17 6.17 10.34
CA SER A 13 -4.21 7.40 11.15
C SER A 13 -2.95 7.46 12.01
N SER A 14 -2.32 8.64 12.11
CA SER A 14 -1.03 8.88 12.80
C SER A 14 -0.92 8.27 14.21
N ALA A 15 -2.01 8.21 14.97
CA ALA A 15 -2.03 7.64 16.33
C ALA A 15 -1.87 6.11 16.40
N VAL A 16 -2.38 5.37 15.41
CA VAL A 16 -2.30 3.89 15.38
C VAL A 16 -0.85 3.44 15.10
N VAL A 17 -0.08 4.27 14.41
CA VAL A 17 1.29 4.01 13.96
C VAL A 17 2.29 4.08 15.10
N ALA A 18 2.13 5.07 16.00
CA ALA A 18 2.99 5.21 17.16
C ALA A 18 2.85 4.01 18.10
N ARG A 19 1.61 3.54 18.34
CA ARG A 19 1.36 2.29 19.06
C ARG A 19 1.92 1.08 18.33
N LEU A 20 1.76 0.99 17.01
CA LEU A 20 2.35 -0.10 16.22
C LEU A 20 3.86 -0.14 16.39
N LEU A 21 4.57 0.97 16.22
CA LEU A 21 6.03 1.04 16.38
C LEU A 21 6.47 0.71 17.81
N PHE A 22 5.76 1.20 18.83
CA PHE A 22 6.07 0.87 20.21
C PHE A 22 5.88 -0.62 20.49
N GLN A 23 4.81 -1.23 19.95
CA GLN A 23 4.55 -2.66 20.04
C GLN A 23 5.59 -3.48 19.27
N PHE A 24 5.95 -3.09 18.05
CA PHE A 24 6.92 -3.79 17.20
C PHE A 24 8.35 -3.71 17.76
N CYS A 25 8.75 -2.58 18.33
CA CYS A 25 10.04 -2.45 19.02
C CYS A 25 10.08 -3.20 20.35
N LYS A 26 8.93 -3.43 21.01
CA LYS A 26 8.84 -4.15 22.30
C LYS A 26 8.68 -5.68 22.15
N PHE A 27 8.00 -6.16 21.11
CA PHE A 27 7.60 -7.58 20.97
C PHE A 27 8.33 -8.38 19.89
N GLY A 28 9.14 -7.77 19.03
CA GLY A 28 9.81 -8.49 17.95
C GLY A 28 11.31 -8.26 17.95
N GLU A 29 12.10 -9.33 17.80
CA GLU A 29 13.51 -9.29 17.35
C GLU A 29 13.66 -8.75 15.90
N TYR A 30 12.91 -7.70 15.55
CA TYR A 30 13.01 -7.01 14.27
C TYR A 30 14.27 -6.13 14.27
N ARG A 31 15.42 -6.79 14.11
CA ARG A 31 16.72 -6.12 14.01
C ARG A 31 16.76 -5.30 12.72
N SER A 32 17.08 -4.02 12.87
CA SER A 32 17.35 -3.10 11.76
C SER A 32 18.31 -3.77 10.77
N GLY A 33 17.85 -4.02 9.54
CA GLY A 33 18.62 -4.72 8.49
C GLY A 33 18.12 -6.11 8.05
N ARG A 34 17.33 -6.84 8.86
CA ARG A 34 16.70 -8.13 8.45
C ARG A 34 15.29 -7.97 7.87
N SER A 35 14.72 -6.79 8.00
CA SER A 35 13.31 -6.55 7.72
C SER A 35 13.12 -5.36 6.80
N THR A 36 12.29 -5.59 5.78
CA THR A 36 11.97 -4.65 4.72
C THR A 36 10.52 -4.23 4.82
N TYR A 37 10.27 -2.93 4.83
CA TYR A 37 8.94 -2.34 4.88
C TYR A 37 8.55 -1.77 3.52
N CYS A 38 7.43 -2.24 2.99
CA CYS A 38 6.88 -1.80 1.73
C CYS A 38 5.61 -0.99 1.99
N PHE A 39 5.64 0.27 1.59
CA PHE A 39 4.49 1.16 1.65
C PHE A 39 3.93 1.31 0.25
N GLY A 40 2.63 1.27 0.10
CA GLY A 40 2.02 1.63 -1.16
C GLY A 40 2.09 3.15 -1.42
N ASP A 41 2.32 3.53 -2.68
CA ASP A 41 2.18 4.90 -3.12
C ASP A 41 0.70 5.27 -3.20
N TYR A 42 0.30 6.18 -2.32
CA TYR A 42 -1.00 6.78 -2.48
C TYR A 42 -0.90 7.74 -3.68
N GLU A 43 -1.37 7.31 -4.87
CA GLU A 43 -1.41 8.10 -6.12
C GLU A 43 -2.38 9.29 -5.97
N GLN A 44 -2.03 10.23 -5.10
CA GLN A 44 -2.73 11.50 -4.93
C GLN A 44 -1.92 12.58 -5.65
N LYS A 45 -2.19 12.71 -6.95
CA LYS A 45 -1.50 13.65 -7.86
C LYS A 45 -1.70 15.12 -7.49
N LYS A 46 -2.72 15.45 -6.71
CA LYS A 46 -3.02 16.81 -6.25
C LYS A 46 -3.25 16.81 -4.74
N GLN A 47 -2.40 17.54 -4.02
CA GLN A 47 -2.68 17.88 -2.62
C GLN A 47 -3.78 18.94 -2.61
N MET A 48 -4.92 18.63 -1.99
CA MET A 48 -5.99 19.62 -1.87
C MET A 48 -5.61 20.65 -0.81
N LYS A 49 -5.92 21.92 -1.07
CA LYS A 49 -5.73 23.02 -0.10
C LYS A 49 -6.52 22.69 1.18
N PHE A 50 -5.93 22.91 2.35
CA PHE A 50 -6.52 22.61 3.66
C PHE A 50 -6.79 21.12 3.97
N LYS A 51 -6.09 20.20 3.31
CA LYS A 51 -6.06 18.78 3.69
C LYS A 51 -4.72 18.40 4.30
N GLU A 52 -4.76 17.40 5.17
CA GLU A 52 -3.58 16.81 5.81
C GLU A 52 -2.49 16.48 4.79
N ALA A 53 -1.23 16.55 5.25
CA ALA A 53 -0.06 16.18 4.45
C ALA A 53 -0.19 14.75 3.91
N THR A 54 0.51 14.47 2.80
CA THR A 54 0.48 13.17 2.11
C THR A 54 0.55 12.01 3.10
N LYS A 55 -0.52 11.19 3.13
CA LYS A 55 -0.66 10.08 4.06
C LYS A 55 0.58 9.18 4.05
N GLY A 56 1.04 8.81 5.24
CA GLY A 56 2.19 7.94 5.40
C GLY A 56 3.58 8.59 5.34
N LYS A 57 3.73 9.89 5.00
CA LYS A 57 5.06 10.56 4.99
C LYS A 57 5.74 10.53 6.36
N GLY A 58 4.99 10.82 7.42
CA GLY A 58 5.48 10.75 8.80
C GLY A 58 5.93 9.34 9.18
N MET A 59 5.11 8.33 8.85
CA MET A 59 5.45 6.93 9.13
C MET A 59 6.73 6.51 8.42
N ARG A 60 6.83 6.75 7.11
CA ARG A 60 8.03 6.41 6.32
C ARG A 60 9.28 7.06 6.90
N THR A 61 9.16 8.32 7.32
CA THR A 61 10.27 9.04 7.96
C THR A 61 10.67 8.39 9.27
N LEU A 62 9.71 7.96 10.09
CA LEU A 62 9.95 7.31 11.37
C LEU A 62 10.62 5.94 11.22
N PHE A 63 10.13 5.10 10.30
CA PHE A 63 10.76 3.80 9.99
C PHE A 63 12.18 3.97 9.42
N ARG A 64 12.40 4.98 8.57
CA ARG A 64 13.73 5.30 8.04
C ARG A 64 14.69 5.81 9.13
N LYS A 65 14.21 6.63 10.07
CA LYS A 65 15.00 7.08 11.23
C LYS A 65 15.38 5.93 12.15
N ALA A 66 14.52 4.91 12.27
CA ALA A 66 14.81 3.68 13.01
C ALA A 66 15.76 2.70 12.26
N GLY A 67 16.22 3.07 11.06
CA GLY A 67 17.18 2.29 10.26
C GLY A 67 16.58 1.15 9.43
N PHE A 68 15.26 1.03 9.37
CA PHE A 68 14.62 -0.01 8.54
C PHE A 68 14.72 0.31 7.05
N GLN A 69 14.85 -0.74 6.24
CA GLN A 69 14.75 -0.59 4.78
C GLN A 69 13.30 -0.32 4.41
N THR A 70 13.06 0.80 3.73
CA THR A 70 11.72 1.25 3.37
C THR A 70 11.62 1.45 1.85
N TYR A 71 10.59 0.87 1.25
CA TYR A 71 10.32 0.97 -0.18
C TYR A 71 8.92 1.50 -0.42
N LEU A 72 8.77 2.17 -1.56
CA LEU A 72 7.49 2.65 -2.06
C LEU A 72 7.06 1.78 -3.25
N VAL A 73 5.83 1.31 -3.24
CA VAL A 73 5.29 0.34 -4.20
C VAL A 73 4.10 0.97 -4.94
N ASP A 74 4.07 0.89 -6.28
CA ASP A 74 2.90 1.34 -7.06
C ASP A 74 1.63 0.56 -6.64
N GLU A 75 0.62 1.25 -6.07
CA GLU A 75 -0.64 0.67 -5.57
C GLU A 75 -1.65 0.32 -6.66
N PHE A 76 -1.30 0.37 -7.95
CA PHE A 76 -2.25 0.13 -9.04
C PHE A 76 -3.12 -1.12 -8.83
N ARG A 77 -4.43 -0.88 -8.73
CA ARG A 77 -5.51 -1.89 -8.53
C ARG A 77 -5.37 -2.81 -7.31
N THR A 78 -4.46 -2.53 -6.37
CA THR A 78 -4.22 -3.37 -5.18
C THR A 78 -5.45 -3.56 -4.28
N SER A 79 -6.32 -2.55 -4.17
CA SER A 79 -7.53 -2.63 -3.33
C SER A 79 -8.77 -3.15 -4.06
N CYS A 80 -8.76 -3.22 -5.40
CA CYS A 80 -9.91 -3.67 -6.20
C CYS A 80 -9.73 -5.04 -6.83
N MET A 81 -8.51 -5.59 -6.87
CA MET A 81 -8.29 -6.97 -7.28
C MET A 81 -8.22 -7.88 -6.06
N CYS A 82 -8.82 -9.06 -6.17
CA CYS A 82 -8.82 -10.05 -5.10
C CYS A 82 -7.42 -10.63 -4.93
N SER A 83 -6.86 -10.54 -3.72
CA SER A 83 -5.57 -11.12 -3.40
C SER A 83 -5.57 -12.64 -3.41
N LYS A 84 -6.74 -13.30 -3.26
CA LYS A 84 -6.85 -14.77 -3.21
C LYS A 84 -6.87 -15.41 -4.60
N CYS A 85 -7.73 -14.95 -5.50
CA CYS A 85 -7.91 -15.55 -6.82
C CYS A 85 -7.18 -14.81 -7.95
N GLU A 86 -6.62 -13.62 -7.70
CA GLU A 86 -5.78 -12.83 -8.62
C GLU A 86 -6.48 -12.34 -9.90
N ILE A 87 -7.63 -12.90 -10.24
CA ILE A 87 -8.45 -12.57 -11.43
C ILE A 87 -9.69 -11.78 -11.01
N GLY A 88 -10.24 -12.09 -9.83
CA GLY A 88 -11.52 -11.56 -9.38
C GLY A 88 -11.47 -10.08 -9.04
N ILE A 89 -12.50 -9.36 -9.45
CA ILE A 89 -12.70 -7.96 -9.10
C ILE A 89 -13.49 -7.88 -7.80
N CYS A 90 -12.94 -7.18 -6.81
CA CYS A 90 -13.57 -6.86 -5.55
C CYS A 90 -14.40 -5.56 -5.65
N LYS A 91 -15.69 -5.64 -5.32
CA LYS A 91 -16.60 -4.49 -5.29
C LYS A 91 -17.17 -4.25 -3.89
N LYS A 92 -17.60 -3.01 -3.64
CA LYS A 92 -18.34 -2.66 -2.42
C LYS A 92 -19.78 -3.12 -2.61
N THR A 93 -20.25 -4.03 -1.78
CA THR A 93 -21.61 -4.60 -1.89
C THR A 93 -22.44 -4.35 -0.64
N MET A 94 -21.81 -4.23 0.53
CA MET A 94 -22.54 -4.07 1.79
C MET A 94 -22.99 -2.62 1.99
N VAL A 95 -24.27 -2.46 2.33
CA VAL A 95 -24.88 -1.19 2.76
C VAL A 95 -25.28 -1.30 4.22
N ARG A 96 -25.16 -0.19 4.95
CA ARG A 96 -25.62 -0.07 6.34
C ARG A 96 -26.47 1.18 6.51
N LYS A 97 -27.39 1.18 7.48
CA LYS A 97 -28.07 2.42 7.89
C LYS A 97 -27.05 3.48 8.27
N ASN A 98 -27.37 4.74 8.03
CA ASN A 98 -26.46 5.82 8.38
C ASN A 98 -26.14 5.78 9.87
N PRO A 99 -24.87 5.65 10.29
CA PRO A 99 -24.51 5.68 11.70
C PRO A 99 -24.73 7.06 12.32
N LYS A 100 -24.91 8.11 11.51
CA LYS A 100 -25.23 9.45 11.98
C LYS A 100 -26.75 9.57 12.17
N PRO A 101 -27.25 9.75 13.40
CA PRO A 101 -28.70 9.71 13.68
C PRO A 101 -29.48 10.82 12.96
N TYR A 102 -28.84 11.96 12.68
CA TYR A 102 -29.44 13.10 11.99
C TYR A 102 -29.43 13.00 10.46
N ARG A 103 -28.96 11.90 9.87
CA ARG A 103 -28.96 11.70 8.42
C ARG A 103 -29.77 10.47 8.06
N THR A 104 -30.84 10.67 7.31
CA THR A 104 -31.66 9.58 6.77
C THR A 104 -30.95 8.88 5.61
N GLY A 105 -31.20 7.58 5.43
CA GLY A 105 -30.70 6.78 4.31
C GLY A 105 -29.64 5.73 4.67
N SER A 106 -29.20 5.00 3.65
CA SER A 106 -28.19 3.95 3.75
C SER A 106 -26.87 4.40 3.15
N ILE A 107 -25.76 4.00 3.77
CA ILE A 107 -24.41 4.27 3.29
C ILE A 107 -23.71 2.97 2.89
N ILE A 108 -22.90 3.05 1.83
CA ILE A 108 -22.06 1.94 1.40
C ILE A 108 -20.92 1.77 2.42
N VAL A 109 -20.68 0.54 2.85
CA VAL A 109 -19.56 0.21 3.72
C VAL A 109 -18.29 0.16 2.88
N HIS A 110 -17.43 1.15 3.05
CA HIS A 110 -16.21 1.25 2.26
C HIS A 110 -15.14 0.23 2.67
N GLY A 111 -15.07 -0.15 3.94
CA GLY A 111 -14.03 -1.06 4.45
C GLY A 111 -14.20 -2.53 4.05
N LEU A 112 -15.41 -2.94 3.66
CA LEU A 112 -15.72 -4.32 3.27
C LEU A 112 -15.88 -4.41 1.75
N ILE A 113 -15.20 -5.37 1.12
CA ILE A 113 -15.29 -5.64 -0.30
C ILE A 113 -15.61 -7.11 -0.53
N CYS A 114 -16.39 -7.43 -1.56
CA CYS A 114 -16.73 -8.79 -1.94
C CYS A 114 -16.11 -9.13 -3.30
N CYS A 115 -15.48 -10.30 -3.39
CA CYS A 115 -14.94 -10.79 -4.65
C CYS A 115 -16.06 -11.36 -5.53
N LYS A 116 -16.15 -10.88 -6.77
CA LYS A 116 -17.15 -11.36 -7.74
C LYS A 116 -16.99 -12.82 -8.15
N ASN A 117 -15.79 -13.39 -8.04
CA ASN A 117 -15.52 -14.79 -8.35
C ASN A 117 -15.86 -15.75 -7.20
N GLY A 118 -16.59 -15.31 -6.18
CA GLY A 118 -17.04 -16.20 -5.10
C GLY A 118 -16.02 -16.45 -3.99
N CYS A 119 -14.91 -15.70 -3.91
CA CYS A 119 -13.93 -15.85 -2.82
C CYS A 119 -14.41 -15.31 -1.46
N GLY A 120 -15.59 -14.69 -1.39
CA GLY A 120 -16.16 -14.11 -0.19
C GLY A 120 -15.79 -12.65 0.06
N TYR A 121 -15.90 -12.25 1.32
CA TYR A 121 -15.71 -10.88 1.79
C TYR A 121 -14.31 -10.66 2.36
N TRP A 122 -13.75 -9.49 2.08
CA TRP A 122 -12.43 -9.08 2.51
C TRP A 122 -12.48 -7.70 3.17
N ASN A 123 -11.65 -7.51 4.19
CA ASN A 123 -11.28 -6.17 4.60
C ASN A 123 -10.44 -5.55 3.46
N ARG A 124 -10.86 -4.39 2.97
CA ARG A 124 -10.22 -3.68 1.86
C ARG A 124 -8.73 -3.43 2.11
N ASP A 125 -8.40 -3.01 3.32
CA ASP A 125 -7.03 -2.61 3.66
C ASP A 125 -6.13 -3.83 3.75
N VAL A 126 -6.64 -4.94 4.31
CA VAL A 126 -5.94 -6.24 4.35
C VAL A 126 -5.72 -6.77 2.93
N ASN A 127 -6.75 -6.79 2.08
CA ASN A 127 -6.61 -7.21 0.68
C ASN A 127 -5.56 -6.37 -0.07
N GLY A 128 -5.58 -5.04 0.13
CA GLY A 128 -4.58 -4.15 -0.44
C GLY A 128 -3.16 -4.43 0.07
N ALA A 129 -2.99 -4.63 1.38
CA ALA A 129 -1.70 -4.96 1.99
C ALA A 129 -1.14 -6.30 1.47
N THR A 130 -1.98 -7.32 1.32
CA THR A 130 -1.58 -8.61 0.74
C THR A 130 -1.11 -8.48 -0.71
N ASN A 131 -1.79 -7.66 -1.51
CA ASN A 131 -1.35 -7.41 -2.90
C ASN A 131 -0.04 -6.63 -2.96
N ILE A 132 0.17 -5.65 -2.08
CA ILE A 132 1.46 -4.94 -1.94
C ILE A 132 2.58 -5.94 -1.57
N TYR A 133 2.29 -6.87 -0.67
CA TYR A 133 3.23 -7.93 -0.29
C TYR A 133 3.63 -8.78 -1.49
N LYS A 134 2.67 -9.22 -2.31
CA LYS A 134 2.95 -10.01 -3.52
C LYS A 134 3.86 -9.26 -4.50
N ILE A 135 3.61 -7.97 -4.70
CA ILE A 135 4.47 -7.13 -5.54
C ILE A 135 5.89 -7.04 -4.97
N ALA A 136 6.01 -6.74 -3.68
CA ALA A 136 7.30 -6.60 -3.01
C ALA A 136 8.09 -7.91 -3.00
N TYR A 137 7.41 -9.02 -2.72
CA TYR A 137 7.99 -10.36 -2.75
C TYR A 137 8.50 -10.71 -4.15
N ASN A 138 7.72 -10.45 -5.20
CA ASN A 138 8.19 -10.68 -6.57
C ASN A 138 9.40 -9.81 -6.90
N ALA A 139 9.40 -8.53 -6.53
CA ALA A 139 10.52 -7.63 -6.76
C ALA A 139 11.80 -8.10 -6.06
N ILE A 140 11.72 -8.57 -4.81
CA ILE A 140 12.88 -9.10 -4.06
C ILE A 140 13.42 -10.39 -4.67
N ASN A 141 12.55 -11.22 -5.25
CA ASN A 141 12.94 -12.46 -5.91
C ASN A 141 13.24 -12.29 -7.41
N ASN A 142 13.39 -11.05 -7.90
CA ASN A 142 13.61 -10.73 -9.32
C ASN A 142 12.57 -11.32 -10.28
N LYS A 143 11.33 -11.51 -9.80
CA LYS A 143 10.18 -11.95 -10.58
C LYS A 143 9.41 -10.75 -11.12
N GLU A 144 8.71 -10.97 -12.24
CA GLU A 144 7.86 -9.94 -12.81
C GLU A 144 6.71 -9.55 -11.88
N ARG A 145 6.27 -8.30 -12.01
CA ARG A 145 5.09 -7.79 -11.31
C ARG A 145 3.86 -8.55 -11.83
N PRO A 146 2.94 -9.00 -10.95
CA PRO A 146 1.73 -9.68 -11.40
C PRO A 146 0.92 -8.83 -12.38
N ASN A 147 0.51 -9.43 -13.50
CA ASN A 147 -0.18 -8.73 -14.59
C ASN A 147 -1.45 -8.02 -14.12
N TYR A 148 -2.22 -8.64 -13.23
CA TYR A 148 -3.46 -8.09 -12.69
C TYR A 148 -3.26 -6.84 -11.81
N LEU A 149 -2.03 -6.62 -11.32
CA LEU A 149 -1.61 -5.44 -10.56
C LEU A 149 -0.74 -4.49 -11.40
N SER A 150 -0.52 -4.80 -12.68
CA SER A 150 0.27 -3.96 -13.59
C SER A 150 -0.63 -3.00 -14.37
N ARG A 151 -0.11 -1.82 -14.70
CA ARG A 151 -0.76 -0.93 -15.69
C ARG A 151 -0.61 -1.60 -17.06
N SER A 152 -1.65 -1.60 -17.88
CA SER A 152 -1.54 -2.11 -19.25
C SER A 152 -0.39 -1.39 -19.96
N LYS A 153 0.51 -2.15 -20.60
CA LYS A 153 1.47 -1.58 -21.53
C LYS A 153 0.65 -1.13 -22.74
N ASN A 154 0.30 0.15 -22.80
CA ASN A 154 -0.12 0.72 -24.07
C ASN A 154 1.11 0.63 -24.98
N THR A 155 1.13 -0.28 -25.94
CA THR A 155 2.07 -0.25 -27.05
C THR A 155 1.72 0.94 -27.93
N SER A 156 2.17 2.14 -27.53
CA SER A 156 2.28 3.28 -28.45
C SER A 156 3.75 3.37 -28.86
N THR A 157 4.06 2.78 -29.99
CA THR A 157 5.26 3.07 -30.79
C THR A 157 5.39 4.59 -30.98
N GLY A 158 6.57 5.15 -30.70
CA GLY A 158 6.88 6.53 -31.03
C GLY A 158 7.97 7.16 -30.17
N LEU A 159 9.22 6.92 -30.59
CA LEU A 159 10.44 7.70 -30.37
C LEU A 159 11.17 7.59 -29.01
N ASP A 160 12.47 7.35 -29.17
CA ASP A 160 13.50 7.09 -28.18
C ASP A 160 13.60 8.19 -27.12
N GLU A 161 13.36 7.81 -25.87
CA GLU A 161 13.78 8.56 -24.68
C GLU A 161 14.55 7.59 -23.76
N PRO A 162 15.73 7.96 -23.26
CA PRO A 162 16.59 7.05 -22.50
C PRO A 162 15.88 6.55 -21.23
N VAL A 163 15.98 5.24 -21.02
CA VAL A 163 15.42 4.51 -19.88
C VAL A 163 15.88 5.15 -18.56
N LYS A 164 14.99 5.92 -17.92
CA LYS A 164 15.21 6.41 -16.55
C LYS A 164 15.28 5.19 -15.60
N PRO A 165 16.31 5.09 -14.75
CA PRO A 165 16.51 3.91 -13.90
C PRO A 165 15.35 3.72 -12.91
N LYS A 166 14.93 2.45 -12.74
CA LYS A 166 13.71 2.02 -12.03
C LYS A 166 13.69 2.23 -10.52
N PHE A 167 14.75 2.77 -9.90
CA PHE A 167 14.74 3.14 -8.48
C PHE A 167 15.75 4.26 -8.22
N THR A 168 15.27 5.43 -7.79
CA THR A 168 16.15 6.43 -7.18
C THR A 168 16.39 6.06 -5.72
N ARG A 169 17.55 5.45 -5.44
CA ARG A 169 18.14 5.50 -4.10
C ARG A 169 18.43 6.97 -3.81
N SER A 170 17.61 7.64 -3.02
CA SER A 170 17.91 9.00 -2.57
C SER A 170 19.26 8.96 -1.85
N VAL A 171 20.25 9.62 -2.45
CA VAL A 171 21.64 9.64 -2.00
C VAL A 171 21.66 10.25 -0.60
N LYS A 172 22.39 9.60 0.32
CA LYS A 172 22.67 10.15 1.64
C LYS A 172 23.31 11.52 1.45
N GLY A 173 22.72 12.57 2.03
CA GLY A 173 23.33 13.89 2.08
C GLY A 173 24.73 13.80 2.68
N LYS A 174 25.69 14.52 2.09
CA LYS A 174 27.03 14.74 2.66
C LYS A 174 26.89 15.41 4.03
N PRO A 175 27.77 15.10 4.99
CA PRO A 175 27.86 15.86 6.23
C PRO A 175 28.60 17.18 5.95
N CYS A 176 27.91 18.29 6.19
CA CYS A 176 28.50 19.58 6.58
C CYS A 176 27.60 20.14 7.67
#